data_AF-A0A6N7L4B8-F1
#
_entry.id   AF-A0A6N7L4B8-F1
#
_cell.length_a   1.000
_cell.length_b   1.000
_cell.length_c   1.000
_cell.angle_alpha   90.00
_cell.angle_beta   90.00
_cell.angle_gamma   90.00
#
_symmetry.space_group_name_H-M   'P 1'
#
loop_
_entity.id
_entity.type
_entity.pdbx_description
1 polymer ?
#
loop_
_entity_poly.entity_id
_entity_poly.type
_entity_poly.pdbx_seq_one_letter_code
_entity_poly.pdbx_strand_id
1 'polypeptide(L)'
;MSGFLGDEAVHRFAGAFDWIRARCAGPIVLDLAALRGWSNGGEGAIVHAAALLAPEQGPLAVCGLGERSAPLLLTSHGLGLIRLYPDIAAAVTAIAAS
;
A
#
# COMPACT_ATOMS: atom_id res chain seq x y z
N MET A 1 9.09 3.28 -1.17
CA MET A 1 9.74 3.32 0.17
C MET A 1 10.90 2.34 0.18
N SER A 2 12.00 2.58 0.90
CA SER A 2 13.16 1.66 0.89
C SER A 2 13.58 1.21 2.29
N GLY A 3 14.15 0.02 2.41
CA GLY A 3 14.59 -0.53 3.71
C GLY A 3 13.65 -1.61 4.24
N PHE A 4 13.53 -1.74 5.56
CA PHE A 4 12.64 -2.74 6.19
C PHE A 4 11.50 -2.03 6.91
N LEU A 5 10.25 -2.42 6.64
CA LEU A 5 9.08 -1.91 7.37
C LEU A 5 8.81 -2.83 8.58
N GLY A 6 9.63 -2.66 9.62
CA GLY A 6 9.46 -3.35 10.89
C GLY A 6 8.44 -2.65 11.80
N ASP A 7 8.15 -3.26 12.94
CA ASP A 7 7.18 -2.74 13.92
C ASP A 7 7.60 -1.36 14.45
N GLU A 8 8.91 -1.13 14.60
CA GLU A 8 9.49 0.15 14.99
C GLU A 8 9.29 1.24 13.94
N ALA A 9 9.11 0.87 12.67
CA ALA A 9 8.92 1.81 11.55
C ALA A 9 7.44 2.14 11.29
N VAL A 10 6.49 1.40 11.90
CA VAL A 10 5.04 1.56 11.69
C VAL A 10 4.57 2.99 11.94
N HIS A 11 5.01 3.62 13.03
CA HIS A 11 4.59 5.00 13.35
C HIS A 11 5.05 6.01 12.28
N ARG A 12 6.23 5.82 11.71
CA ARG A 12 6.75 6.70 10.64
C ARG A 12 6.00 6.48 9.34
N PHE A 13 5.71 5.22 9.01
CA PHE A 13 4.88 4.88 7.86
C PHE A 13 3.49 5.51 7.98
N ALA A 14 2.81 5.33 9.12
CA ALA A 14 1.48 5.88 9.36
C ALA A 14 1.48 7.41 9.22
N GLY A 15 2.42 8.11 9.86
CA GLY A 15 2.53 9.56 9.75
C GLY A 15 2.79 10.05 8.33
N ALA A 16 3.66 9.37 7.58
CA ALA A 16 3.92 9.70 6.17
C ALA A 16 2.69 9.46 5.29
N PHE A 17 1.99 8.34 5.50
CA PHE A 17 0.80 8.00 4.74
C PHE A 17 -0.34 8.97 5.02
N ASP A 18 -0.59 9.33 6.29
CA ASP A 18 -1.60 10.32 6.65
C ASP A 18 -1.30 11.69 6.05
N TRP A 19 -0.02 12.09 6.00
CA TRP A 19 0.38 13.35 5.37
C TRP A 19 0.06 13.36 3.86
N ILE A 20 0.28 12.24 3.16
CA ILE A 20 -0.05 12.04 1.74
C ILE A 20 -1.57 12.05 1.55
N ARG A 21 -2.28 11.22 2.31
CA ARG A 21 -3.74 11.07 2.25
C ARG A 21 -4.47 12.40 2.45
N ALA A 22 -3.97 13.27 3.33
CA ALA A 22 -4.54 14.60 3.57
C ALA A 22 -4.35 15.58 2.40
N ARG A 23 -3.45 15.29 1.45
CA ARG A 23 -3.07 16.20 0.35
C ARG A 23 -3.42 15.66 -1.04
N CYS A 24 -3.58 14.36 -1.18
CA CYS A 24 -3.92 13.71 -2.43
C CYS A 24 -5.42 13.43 -2.47
N ALA A 25 -6.15 14.07 -3.40
CA ALA A 25 -7.57 13.80 -3.60
C ALA A 25 -7.84 12.54 -4.45
N GLY A 26 -6.85 12.10 -5.24
CA GLY A 26 -6.97 10.94 -6.12
C GLY A 26 -6.32 9.66 -5.57
N PRO A 27 -6.25 8.61 -6.41
CA PRO A 27 -5.69 7.31 -6.03
C PRO A 27 -4.25 7.39 -5.54
N ILE A 28 -3.93 6.53 -4.57
CA ILE A 28 -2.59 6.41 -3.99
C ILE A 28 -1.98 5.07 -4.41
N VAL A 29 -0.73 5.11 -4.88
CA VAL A 29 0.08 3.92 -5.19
C VAL A 29 1.19 3.78 -4.15
N LEU A 30 1.26 2.61 -3.52
CA LEU A 30 2.34 2.22 -2.62
C LEU A 30 3.23 1.18 -3.30
N ASP A 31 4.44 1.61 -3.67
CA ASP A 31 5.47 0.74 -4.25
C ASP A 31 6.39 0.14 -3.18
N LEU A 32 6.36 -1.19 -3.06
CA LEU A 32 7.15 -1.99 -2.13
C LEU A 32 8.43 -2.57 -2.76
N ALA A 33 8.72 -2.30 -4.03
CA ALA A 33 9.84 -2.89 -4.75
C ALA A 33 11.20 -2.57 -4.09
N ALA A 34 11.35 -1.38 -3.51
CA ALA A 34 12.57 -0.96 -2.83
C ALA A 34 12.65 -1.40 -1.35
N LEU A 35 11.61 -2.04 -0.80
CA LEU A 35 11.69 -2.65 0.52
C LEU A 35 12.47 -3.96 0.45
N ARG A 36 13.28 -4.23 1.47
CA ARG A 36 13.93 -5.53 1.70
C ARG A 36 12.97 -6.54 2.33
N GLY A 37 11.94 -6.05 3.02
CA GLY A 37 10.90 -6.84 3.66
C GLY A 37 10.06 -5.99 4.64
N TRP A 38 9.15 -6.64 5.34
CA TRP A 38 8.30 -6.06 6.37
C TRP A 38 7.99 -7.09 7.46
N SER A 39 7.64 -6.62 8.65
CA SER A 39 7.04 -7.45 9.70
C SER A 39 5.53 -7.62 9.49
N ASN A 40 4.89 -8.52 10.24
CA ASN A 40 3.43 -8.61 10.27
C ASN A 40 2.77 -7.30 10.72
N GLY A 41 3.37 -6.57 11.68
CA GLY A 41 2.91 -5.25 12.08
C GLY A 41 3.06 -4.21 10.97
N GLY A 42 4.15 -4.26 10.21
CA GLY A 42 4.35 -3.45 9.00
C GLY A 42 3.29 -3.71 7.93
N GLU A 43 2.98 -4.97 7.67
CA GLU A 43 1.92 -5.37 6.75
C GLU A 43 0.54 -4.92 7.22
N GLY A 44 0.24 -5.10 8.51
CA GLY A 44 -0.99 -4.63 9.14
C GLY A 44 -1.13 -3.11 9.08
N ALA A 45 -0.04 -2.37 9.18
CA ALA A 45 -0.05 -0.92 9.03
C ALA A 45 -0.46 -0.49 7.61
N ILE A 46 0.00 -1.21 6.57
CA ILE A 46 -0.42 -0.96 5.18
C ILE A 46 -1.91 -1.23 5.01
N VAL A 47 -2.42 -2.34 5.57
CA VAL A 47 -3.85 -2.66 5.53
C VAL A 47 -4.69 -1.61 6.26
N HIS A 48 -4.23 -1.17 7.44
CA HIS A 48 -4.89 -0.11 8.18
C HIS A 48 -4.94 1.20 7.39
N ALA A 49 -3.82 1.59 6.77
CA ALA A 49 -3.75 2.76 5.91
C ALA A 49 -4.72 2.69 4.72
N ALA A 50 -4.84 1.53 4.07
CA ALA A 50 -5.80 1.31 2.99
C ALA A 50 -7.25 1.52 3.45
N ALA A 51 -7.59 1.07 4.66
CA ALA A 51 -8.93 1.22 5.23
C ALA A 51 -9.30 2.68 5.58
N LEU A 52 -8.34 3.59 5.65
CA LEU A 52 -8.57 5.02 5.94
C LEU A 52 -8.80 5.86 4.67
N LEU A 53 -8.67 5.29 3.48
CA LEU A 53 -8.87 6.02 2.23
C LEU A 53 -10.35 6.37 2.02
N ALA A 54 -10.59 7.59 1.54
CA ALA A 54 -11.92 8.02 1.17
C ALA A 54 -12.40 7.29 -0.10
N PRO A 55 -13.70 7.13 -0.33
CA PRO A 55 -14.24 6.49 -1.54
C PRO A 55 -13.69 7.09 -2.85
N GLU A 56 -13.47 8.40 -2.88
CA GLU A 56 -12.92 9.17 -4.01
C GLU A 56 -11.47 8.80 -4.33
N GLN A 57 -10.70 8.40 -3.31
CA GLN A 57 -9.32 7.91 -3.45
C GLN A 57 -9.29 6.44 -3.88
N GLY A 58 -10.41 5.73 -3.73
CA GLY A 58 -10.53 4.32 -4.07
C GLY A 58 -9.67 3.40 -3.20
N PRO A 59 -9.55 2.11 -3.59
CA PRO A 59 -8.69 1.16 -2.90
C PRO A 59 -7.21 1.53 -3.05
N LEU A 60 -6.40 1.22 -2.04
CA LEU A 60 -4.96 1.45 -2.11
C LEU A 60 -4.35 0.54 -3.19
N ALA A 61 -3.74 1.14 -4.21
CA ALA A 61 -2.95 0.39 -5.18
C ALA A 61 -1.61 0.02 -4.55
N VAL A 62 -1.27 -1.25 -4.50
CA VAL A 62 0.00 -1.75 -3.97
C VAL A 62 0.72 -2.54 -5.05
N CYS A 63 2.01 -2.30 -5.22
CA CYS A 63 2.81 -3.00 -6.22
C CYS A 63 4.19 -3.41 -5.70
N GLY A 64 4.89 -4.21 -6.50
CA GLY A 64 6.26 -4.61 -6.21
C GLY A 64 6.38 -5.67 -5.12
N LEU A 65 5.34 -6.46 -4.83
CA LEU A 65 5.44 -7.57 -3.86
C LEU A 65 6.50 -8.60 -4.27
N GLY A 66 6.59 -8.92 -5.56
CA GLY A 66 7.37 -10.06 -6.04
C GLY A 66 6.87 -11.36 -5.41
N GLU A 67 7.78 -12.31 -5.15
CA GLU A 67 7.47 -13.62 -4.55
C GLU A 67 7.35 -13.60 -3.01
N ARG A 68 7.27 -12.41 -2.40
CA ARG A 68 7.26 -12.28 -0.93
C ARG A 68 5.89 -12.63 -0.37
N SER A 69 5.90 -13.37 0.75
CA SER A 69 4.66 -13.68 1.49
C SER A 69 4.05 -12.39 2.07
N ALA A 70 2.76 -12.19 1.78
CA ALA A 70 1.98 -11.03 2.22
C ALA A 70 0.52 -11.43 2.50
N PRO A 71 0.25 -12.30 3.49
CA PRO A 71 -1.08 -12.86 3.69
C PRO A 71 -2.16 -11.82 4.02
N LEU A 72 -1.81 -10.75 4.76
CA LEU A 72 -2.74 -9.67 5.06
C LEU A 72 -3.03 -8.84 3.82
N LEU A 73 -2.02 -8.52 3.00
CA LEU A 73 -2.23 -7.78 1.75
C LEU A 73 -3.09 -8.58 0.76
N LEU A 74 -2.86 -9.89 0.64
CA LEU A 74 -3.66 -10.79 -0.20
C LEU A 74 -5.11 -10.89 0.30
N THR A 75 -5.31 -10.94 1.62
CA THR A 75 -6.65 -10.97 2.21
C THR A 75 -7.38 -9.65 1.94
N SER A 76 -6.73 -8.52 2.20
CA SER A 76 -7.28 -7.18 1.92
C SER A 76 -7.50 -6.93 0.44
N HIS A 77 -6.75 -7.60 -0.43
CA HIS A 77 -7.02 -7.61 -1.86
C HIS A 77 -8.34 -8.30 -2.21
N GLY A 78 -8.58 -9.49 -1.66
CA GLY A 78 -9.87 -10.19 -1.80
C GLY A 78 -11.06 -9.41 -1.24
N LEU A 79 -10.84 -8.58 -0.22
CA LEU A 79 -11.84 -7.69 0.36
C LEU A 79 -12.03 -6.37 -0.42
N GLY A 80 -11.21 -6.10 -1.43
CA GLY A 80 -11.29 -4.89 -2.24
C GLY A 80 -10.78 -3.62 -1.57
N LEU A 81 -10.09 -3.71 -0.42
CA LEU A 81 -9.43 -2.56 0.23
C LEU A 81 -8.11 -2.21 -0.45
N ILE A 82 -7.44 -3.23 -0.99
CA ILE A 82 -6.16 -3.12 -1.69
C ILE A 82 -6.32 -3.66 -3.11
N ARG A 83 -5.66 -3.04 -4.07
CA ARG A 83 -5.49 -3.61 -5.40
C ARG A 83 -4.03 -3.91 -5.67
N LEU A 84 -3.71 -5.18 -5.87
CA LEU A 84 -2.35 -5.63 -6.13
C LEU A 84 -2.01 -5.53 -7.62
N TYR A 85 -0.82 -5.02 -7.88
CA TYR A 85 -0.24 -4.92 -9.22
C TYR A 85 1.18 -5.48 -9.23
N PRO A 86 1.66 -6.02 -10.36
CA PRO A 86 3.02 -6.54 -10.43
C PRO A 86 4.07 -5.45 -10.21
N ASP A 87 3.87 -4.27 -10.80
CA ASP A 87 4.78 -3.13 -10.73
C ASP A 87 4.03 -1.79 -10.79
N ILE A 88 4.78 -0.69 -10.68
CA ILE A 88 4.25 0.67 -10.69
C ILE A 88 3.66 1.05 -12.06
N ALA A 89 4.20 0.56 -13.17
CA ALA A 89 3.71 0.89 -14.50
C ALA A 89 2.32 0.28 -14.72
N ALA A 90 2.11 -0.96 -14.30
CA ALA A 90 0.82 -1.63 -14.34
C ALA A 90 -0.21 -0.94 -13.44
N ALA A 91 0.20 -0.55 -12.23
CA ALA A 91 -0.67 0.18 -11.29
C ALA A 91 -1.15 1.51 -11.88
N VAL A 92 -0.21 2.33 -12.37
CA VAL A 92 -0.52 3.64 -12.97
C VAL A 92 -1.39 3.48 -14.22
N THR A 93 -1.09 2.52 -15.08
CA THR A 93 -1.88 2.25 -16.29
C THR A 93 -3.33 1.90 -15.95
N ALA A 94 -3.53 1.03 -14.96
CA ALA A 94 -4.88 0.63 -14.55
C ALA A 94 -5.64 1.78 -13.87
N ILE A 95 -4.96 2.59 -13.06
CA ILE A 95 -5.56 3.79 -12.44
C ILE A 95 -5.98 4.80 -13.49
N ALA A 96 -5.14 5.07 -14.49
CA ALA A 96 -5.45 6.04 -15.55
C ALA A 96 -6.61 5.61 -16.46
N ALA A 97 -6.98 4.32 -16.43
CA ALA A 97 -8.09 3.76 -17.19
C ALA A 97 -9.40 3.66 -16.38
N SER A 98 -9.39 4.09 -15.10
CA SER A 98 -10.55 4.07 -14.20
C SER A 98 -11.25 5.41 -14.16
#